data_AF-A0A951PRN5-F1
#
_entry.id   AF-A0A951PRN5-F1
#
_cell.length_a   1.000
_cell.length_b   1.000
_cell.length_c   1.000
_cell.angle_alpha   90.00
_cell.angle_beta   90.00
_cell.angle_gamma   90.00
#
_symmetry.space_group_name_H-M   'P 1'
#
loop_
_entity.id
_entity.type
_entity.pdbx_description
1 polymer ?
#
loop_
_entity_poly.entity_id
_entity_poly.type
_entity_poly.pdbx_seq_one_letter_code
_entity_poly.pdbx_strand_id
1 'polypeptide(L)' 'MDRLSVNSQIHFGKPCIAGTRITVQSVLELLNEGLSFEEIIRDYYPDLQVEDIRACLQYAIALVAAEDVHLASANS' A
#
# COMPACT_ATOMS: atom_id res chain seq x y z
N MET A 1 -1.89 12.78 11.68
CA MET A 1 -2.27 13.05 10.27
C MET A 1 -2.36 11.71 9.59
N ASP A 2 -3.55 11.32 9.13
CA ASP A 2 -3.72 10.08 8.37
C ASP A 2 -3.05 10.23 7.00
N ARG A 3 -2.01 9.42 6.77
CA ARG A 3 -1.20 9.40 5.55
C ARG A 3 -1.92 8.70 4.39
N LEU A 4 -2.92 7.88 4.70
CA LEU A 4 -3.75 7.19 3.72
C LEU A 4 -5.18 7.74 3.77
N SER A 5 -5.83 7.74 2.62
CA SER A 5 -7.24 8.10 2.46
C SER A 5 -7.95 6.97 1.74
N VAL A 6 -9.12 6.60 2.27
CA VAL A 6 -10.03 5.63 1.65
C VAL A 6 -11.25 6.42 1.19
N ASN A 7 -11.46 6.52 -0.11
CA ASN A 7 -12.65 7.14 -0.67
C ASN A 7 -13.42 6.09 -1.47
N SER A 8 -14.61 5.71 -0.99
CA SER A 8 -15.48 4.72 -1.65
C SER A 8 -15.95 5.14 -3.05
N GLN A 9 -15.79 6.41 -3.42
CA GLN A 9 -16.13 6.95 -4.74
C GLN A 9 -14.93 6.97 -5.71
N ILE A 10 -13.72 6.57 -5.28
CA ILE A 10 -12.49 6.62 -6.08
C ILE A 10 -11.82 5.23 -6.05
N HIS A 11 -11.40 4.72 -7.22
CA HIS A 11 -10.73 3.41 -7.37
C HIS A 11 -11.43 2.21 -6.69
N PHE A 12 -12.76 2.16 -6.72
CA PHE A 12 -13.55 1.09 -6.07
C PHE A 12 -13.28 0.94 -4.56
N GLY A 13 -12.90 2.03 -3.88
CA GLY A 13 -12.60 2.02 -2.45
C GLY A 13 -11.19 1.55 -2.10
N LYS A 14 -10.28 1.44 -3.07
CA LYS A 14 -8.87 1.14 -2.79
C LYS A 14 -8.21 2.29 -2.02
N PRO A 15 -7.43 1.99 -0.96
CA PRO A 15 -6.70 2.99 -0.20
C PRO A 15 -5.63 3.68 -1.06
N CYS A 16 -5.56 5.00 -0.96
CA CYS A 16 -4.57 5.84 -1.64
C CYS A 16 -3.79 6.67 -0.62
N ILE A 17 -2.61 7.15 -0.99
CA ILE A 17 -1.88 8.13 -0.19
C ILE A 17 -2.66 9.45 -0.21
N ALA A 18 -2.87 10.05 0.96
CA ALA A 18 -3.69 11.24 1.15
C ALA A 18 -3.19 12.40 0.29
N GLY A 19 -4.10 13.07 -0.43
CA GLY A 19 -3.77 14.16 -1.35
C GLY A 19 -3.23 13.71 -2.71
N THR A 20 -3.13 12.40 -2.96
CA THR A 20 -2.65 11.85 -4.23
C THR A 20 -3.67 10.87 -4.84
N ARG A 21 -3.40 10.41 -6.06
CA ARG A 21 -4.09 9.25 -6.66
C ARG A 21 -3.25 7.98 -6.64
N ILE A 22 -2.16 7.97 -5.86
CA ILE A 22 -1.22 6.86 -5.79
C ILE A 22 -1.80 5.83 -4.83
N THR A 23 -2.09 4.63 -5.33
CA THR A 23 -2.69 3.57 -4.53
C THR A 23 -1.64 2.86 -3.67
N VAL A 24 -2.06 2.30 -2.54
CA VAL A 24 -1.20 1.43 -1.73
C VAL A 24 -0.64 0.27 -2.57
N GLN A 25 -1.47 -0.32 -3.43
CA GLN A 25 -1.09 -1.40 -4.34
C GLN A 25 0.08 -1.00 -5.25
N SER A 26 0.02 0.18 -5.88
CA SER A 26 1.07 0.64 -6.80
C SER A 26 2.43 0.78 -6.12
N VAL A 27 2.45 1.25 -4.86
CA VAL A 27 3.69 1.32 -4.08
C VAL A 27 4.23 -0.07 -3.76
N LEU A 28 3.36 -1.02 -3.39
CA LEU A 28 3.76 -2.40 -3.09
C LEU A 28 4.28 -3.15 -4.33
N GLU A 29 3.73 -2.86 -5.51
CA GLU A 29 4.20 -3.43 -6.79
C GLU A 29 5.65 -3.01 -7.08
N LEU A 30 5.98 -1.73 -6.91
CA LEU A 30 7.36 -1.23 -7.08
C LEU A 30 8.32 -1.82 -6.03
N LEU A 31 7.87 -1.96 -4.79
CA LEU A 31 8.66 -2.64 -3.74
C LEU A 31 8.91 -4.12 -4.10
N ASN A 32 7.91 -4.80 -4.67
CA ASN A 32 8.04 -6.18 -5.14
C ASN A 32 9.01 -6.31 -6.32
N GLU A 33 9.13 -5.29 -7.17
CA GLU A 33 10.14 -5.21 -8.23
C GLU A 33 11.57 -4.98 -7.69
N GLY A 34 11.72 -4.75 -6.38
CA GLY A 34 13.01 -4.62 -5.69
C GLY A 34 13.52 -3.18 -5.59
N LEU A 35 12.70 -2.19 -5.93
CA LEU A 35 13.05 -0.78 -5.81
C LEU A 35 13.14 -0.36 -4.32
N SER A 36 14.18 0.42 -4.01
CA SER A 36 14.31 1.07 -2.70
C SER A 36 13.32 2.23 -2.55
N PHE A 37 13.13 2.69 -1.32
CA PHE A 37 12.20 3.80 -1.04
C PHE A 37 12.67 5.08 -1.73
N GLU A 38 13.99 5.31 -1.72
CA GLU A 38 14.63 6.44 -2.37
C GLU A 38 14.43 6.41 -3.88
N GLU A 39 14.51 5.24 -4.52
CA GLU A 39 14.25 5.08 -5.96
C GLU A 39 12.77 5.31 -6.28
N ILE A 40 11.84 4.77 -5.47
CA ILE A 40 10.40 5.01 -5.66
C ILE A 40 10.08 6.50 -5.59
N ILE A 41 10.61 7.22 -4.59
CA ILE A 41 10.39 8.66 -4.46
C ILE A 41 11.04 9.40 -5.62
N ARG A 42 12.32 9.13 -5.91
CA ARG A 42 13.07 9.88 -6.92
C ARG A 42 12.52 9.69 -8.33
N ASP A 43 12.21 8.44 -8.71
CA ASP A 43 11.99 8.08 -10.11
C ASP A 43 10.50 7.96 -10.48
N TYR A 44 9.61 7.74 -9.50
CA TYR A 44 8.18 7.50 -9.76
C TYR A 44 7.28 8.53 -9.08
N TYR A 45 7.51 8.82 -7.80
CA TYR A 45 6.62 9.66 -6.99
C TYR A 45 7.37 10.72 -6.18
N PRO A 46 7.90 11.79 -6.83
CA PRO A 46 8.73 12.81 -6.18
C PRO A 46 8.07 13.59 -5.05
N ASP A 47 6.74 13.62 -5.04
CA ASP A 47 5.95 14.30 -4.01
C ASP A 47 5.77 13.45 -2.74
N LEU A 48 6.12 12.17 -2.77
CA LEU A 48 6.02 11.29 -1.61
C LEU A 48 7.20 11.47 -0.65
N GLN A 49 6.91 11.20 0.61
CA GLN A 49 7.90 11.05 1.67
C GLN A 49 8.04 9.58 2.05
N VAL A 50 9.16 9.24 2.70
CA VAL A 50 9.45 7.90 3.22
C VAL A 50 8.29 7.39 4.10
N GLU A 51 7.68 8.27 4.88
CA GLU A 51 6.56 7.94 5.77
C GLU A 51 5.30 7.52 5.01
N ASP A 52 5.09 8.00 3.79
CA ASP A 52 3.95 7.61 2.96
C ASP A 52 4.11 6.15 2.49
N ILE A 53 5.33 5.77 2.09
CA ILE A 53 5.66 4.38 1.74
C ILE A 53 5.53 3.47 2.97
N ARG A 54 5.99 3.90 4.15
CA ARG A 54 5.78 3.15 5.39
C ARG A 54 4.30 2.97 5.71
N ALA A 55 3.47 3.99 5.48
CA ALA A 55 2.03 3.89 5.71
C ALA A 55 1.39 2.84 4.79
N CYS A 56 1.82 2.74 3.52
CA CYS A 56 1.40 1.68 2.61
C CYS A 56 1.74 0.28 3.14
N LEU A 57 2.96 0.09 3.65
CA LEU A 57 3.39 -1.18 4.26
C LEU A 57 2.61 -1.51 5.53
N GLN A 58 2.40 -0.53 6.40
CA GLN A 58 1.61 -0.70 7.62
C GLN A 58 0.17 -1.10 7.31
N TYR A 59 -0.44 -0.50 6.28
CA TYR A 59 -1.76 -0.89 5.81
C TYR A 59 -1.78 -2.35 5.34
N ALA A 60 -0.79 -2.78 4.55
CA ALA A 60 -0.71 -4.17 4.09
C ALA A 60 -0.54 -5.16 5.25
N ILE A 61 0.32 -4.84 6.22
CA ILE A 61 0.50 -5.66 7.43
C ILE A 61 -0.81 -5.74 8.22
N ALA A 62 -1.49 -4.61 8.42
CA ALA A 62 -2.74 -4.57 9.15
C ALA A 62 -3.84 -5.37 8.43
N LEU A 63 -3.89 -5.32 7.10
CA LEU A 63 -4.83 -6.10 6.30
C LEU A 63 -4.61 -7.61 6.50
N VAL A 64 -3.37 -8.08 6.39
CA VAL A 64 -3.01 -9.49 6.63
C VAL A 64 -3.27 -9.91 8.07
N ALA A 65 -3.01 -9.03 9.04
CA ALA A 65 -3.26 -9.30 10.46
C ALA A 65 -4.76 -9.33 10.80
N ALA A 66 -5.61 -8.67 10.02
CA ALA A 66 -7.05 -8.64 10.20
C ALA A 66 -7.78 -9.83 9.55
N GLU A 67 -7.10 -10.62 8.71
CA GLU A 67 -7.65 -11.85 8.17
C GLU A 67 -7.64 -12.96 9.23
N ASP A 68 -8.83 -13.46 9.62
CA ASP A 68 -8.95 -14.79 10.24
C ASP A 68 -8.54 -15.82 9.18
N VAL A 69 -7.27 -16.22 9.20
CA VAL A 69 -6.73 -17.20 8.25
C VAL A 69 -7.38 -18.57 8.51
N HIS A 70 -8.52 -18.84 7.87
CA HIS A 70 -9.00 -20.21 7.67
C HIS A 70 -8.09 -20.87 6.63
N LEU A 71 -7.00 -21.48 7.10
CA LEU A 71 -6.24 -22.43 6.30
C LEU A 71 -7.17 -23.60 5.98
N ALA A 72 -7.82 -23.55 4.81
CA ALA A 72 -8.46 -24.72 4.26
C ALA A 72 -7.34 -25.73 3.94
N SER A 73 -7.19 -26.71 4.82
CA SER A 73 -6.31 -27.86 4.61
C SER A 73 -6.69 -28.48 3.27
N ALA A 74 -5.80 -28.39 2.28
CA ALA A 74 -5.90 -29.20 1.08
C ALA A 74 -5.68 -30.66 1.50
N ASN A 75 -6.78 -31.41 1.66
CA ASN A 75 -6.70 -32.85 1.89
C ASN A 75 -6.08 -33.53 0.67
N SER A 76 -5.13 -34.41 0.97
CA SER A 76 -4.35 -35.25 0.05
C SER A 76 -5.21 -36.22 -0.77
#